data_AF-A0A9N9HIU8-F1
#
_entry.id   AF-A0A9N9HIU8-F1
#
_cell.length_a   1.000
_cell.length_b   1.000
_cell.length_c   1.000
_cell.angle_alpha   90.00
_cell.angle_beta   90.00
_cell.angle_gamma   90.00
#
_symmetry.space_group_name_H-M   'P 1'
#
loop_
_entity.id
_entity.type
_entity.pdbx_description
1 polymer ?
#
loop_
_entity_poly.entity_id
_entity_poly.type
_entity_poly.pdbx_seq_one_letter_code
_entity_poly.pdbx_strand_id
1 'polypeptide(L)'
;LERDLWSLLFSNIGLGLANQFNPQDRMPGWDCHSIGYHGDDGLLFTNSTEGAKYGPLYTTGDTVGCGINFFENSIFFTKNGMNLGNAVENYTLFGPLYPTMGLISKDECVEVNFGAKPFEYDIEFHAKMVFQKALMFGKKVKPEYD
;
A
#
# COMPACT_ATOMS: atom_id res chain seq x y z
N LEU A 1 13.34 -16.25 -22.98
CA LEU A 1 12.98 -15.45 -24.19
C LEU A 1 11.49 -15.12 -24.22
N GLU A 2 10.57 -16.09 -24.30
CA GLU A 2 9.13 -15.77 -24.32
C GLU A 2 8.54 -15.46 -22.93
N ARG A 3 9.00 -16.14 -21.86
CA ARG A 3 8.62 -15.83 -20.47
C ARG A 3 9.10 -14.44 -20.01
N ASP A 4 10.23 -13.97 -20.53
CA ASP A 4 10.84 -12.69 -20.15
C ASP A 4 10.03 -11.48 -20.65
N LEU A 5 9.31 -11.64 -21.76
CA LEU A 5 8.43 -10.59 -22.28
C LEU A 5 7.15 -10.46 -21.46
N TRP A 6 6.61 -11.56 -20.94
CA TRP A 6 5.42 -11.55 -20.08
C TRP A 6 5.72 -11.05 -18.66
N SER A 7 6.90 -11.33 -18.11
CA SER A 7 7.34 -10.79 -16.82
C SER A 7 7.61 -9.28 -16.85
N LEU A 8 7.82 -8.69 -18.05
CA LEU A 8 7.90 -7.24 -18.23
C LEU A 8 6.51 -6.60 -18.35
N LEU A 9 5.48 -7.37 -18.70
CA LEU A 9 4.10 -6.87 -18.90
C LEU A 9 3.23 -6.98 -17.64
N PHE A 10 3.51 -7.95 -16.76
CA PHE A 10 2.75 -8.17 -15.52
C PHE A 10 3.70 -8.41 -14.35
N SER A 11 3.48 -7.69 -13.25
CA SER A 11 4.25 -7.79 -12.02
C SER A 11 3.52 -8.68 -11.02
N ASN A 12 4.05 -9.87 -10.71
CA ASN A 12 3.48 -10.74 -9.66
C ASN A 12 4.00 -10.33 -8.28
N ILE A 13 4.09 -9.02 -8.09
CA ILE A 13 4.51 -8.37 -6.86
C ILE A 13 3.24 -7.87 -6.19
N GLY A 14 3.11 -8.12 -4.90
CA GLY A 14 2.09 -7.52 -4.05
C GLY A 14 2.77 -6.67 -2.99
N LEU A 15 2.25 -5.47 -2.74
CA LEU A 15 2.65 -4.64 -1.61
C LEU A 15 1.49 -4.40 -0.67
N GLY A 16 1.78 -4.23 0.60
CA GLY A 16 0.79 -3.80 1.57
C GLY A 16 1.25 -3.98 3.01
N LEU A 17 0.34 -4.45 3.85
CA LEU A 17 0.49 -4.47 5.29
C LEU A 17 0.04 -5.83 5.84
N ALA A 18 0.75 -6.35 6.83
CA ALA A 18 0.37 -7.58 7.51
C ALA A 18 0.73 -7.51 9.00
N ASN A 19 0.07 -8.32 9.82
CA ASN A 19 0.49 -8.49 11.21
C ASN A 19 1.74 -9.40 11.31
N GLN A 20 2.34 -9.47 12.50
CA GLN A 20 3.52 -10.30 12.77
C GLN A 20 3.31 -11.82 12.64
N PHE A 21 2.04 -12.28 12.54
CA PHE A 21 1.69 -13.69 12.50
C PHE A 21 1.35 -14.19 11.09
N ASN A 22 1.39 -13.30 10.08
CA ASN A 22 1.12 -13.69 8.71
C ASN A 22 2.20 -14.67 8.19
N PRO A 23 1.82 -15.73 7.46
CA PRO A 23 2.79 -16.64 6.85
C PRO A 23 3.67 -15.90 5.84
N GLN A 24 4.95 -16.29 5.77
CA GLN A 24 5.93 -15.65 4.88
C GLN A 24 5.99 -16.25 3.47
N ASP A 25 5.24 -17.32 3.22
CA ASP A 25 5.08 -18.01 1.93
C ASP A 25 3.79 -17.62 1.21
N ARG A 26 3.22 -16.46 1.55
CA ARG A 26 1.92 -15.97 1.09
C ARG A 26 2.02 -14.53 0.60
N MET A 27 1.15 -14.14 -0.33
CA MET A 27 1.07 -12.77 -0.81
C MET A 27 0.31 -11.88 0.19
N PRO A 28 0.67 -10.58 0.31
CA PRO A 28 -0.06 -9.63 1.14
C PRO A 28 -1.55 -9.63 0.80
N GLY A 29 -2.41 -9.59 1.81
CA GLY A 29 -3.86 -9.54 1.65
C GLY A 29 -4.58 -10.88 1.62
N TRP A 30 -3.87 -11.99 1.44
CA TRP A 30 -4.52 -13.31 1.33
C TRP A 30 -4.97 -13.92 2.65
N ASP A 31 -4.28 -13.58 3.74
CA ASP A 31 -4.55 -14.14 5.06
C ASP A 31 -5.03 -13.06 6.04
N CYS A 32 -5.61 -13.49 7.16
CA CYS A 32 -6.20 -12.58 8.14
C CYS A 32 -5.20 -11.54 8.67
N HIS A 33 -5.71 -10.35 8.94
CA HIS A 33 -4.94 -9.15 9.29
C HIS A 33 -3.88 -8.78 8.26
N SER A 34 -4.21 -8.95 6.98
CA SER A 34 -3.36 -8.52 5.88
C SER A 34 -4.16 -7.84 4.78
N ILE A 35 -3.51 -6.87 4.14
CA ILE A 35 -4.02 -6.09 3.02
C ILE A 35 -2.93 -6.05 1.97
N GLY A 36 -3.28 -6.28 0.71
CA GLY A 36 -2.32 -6.25 -0.40
C GLY A 36 -2.93 -5.70 -1.67
N TYR A 37 -2.16 -4.89 -2.39
CA TYR A 37 -2.45 -4.42 -3.73
C TYR A 37 -1.48 -5.10 -4.70
N HIS A 38 -2.01 -5.87 -5.66
CA HIS A 38 -1.22 -6.75 -6.52
C HIS A 38 -1.05 -6.14 -7.92
N GLY A 39 0.15 -6.30 -8.48
CA GLY A 39 0.54 -5.61 -9.71
C GLY A 39 0.07 -6.26 -10.99
N ASP A 40 -0.19 -7.57 -10.96
CA ASP A 40 -0.54 -8.40 -12.11
C ASP A 40 -2.02 -8.26 -12.50
N ASP A 41 -2.89 -8.00 -11.52
CA ASP A 41 -4.34 -7.88 -11.70
C ASP A 41 -4.92 -6.52 -11.26
N GLY A 42 -4.13 -5.71 -10.55
CA GLY A 42 -4.56 -4.42 -10.02
C GLY A 42 -5.60 -4.55 -8.89
N LEU A 43 -5.77 -5.76 -8.34
CA LEU A 43 -6.77 -6.04 -7.33
C LEU A 43 -6.25 -5.75 -5.92
N LEU A 44 -7.21 -5.48 -5.05
CA LEU A 44 -7.02 -5.36 -3.62
C LEU A 44 -7.47 -6.64 -2.93
N PHE A 45 -6.59 -7.22 -2.14
CA PHE A 45 -6.82 -8.40 -1.32
C PHE A 45 -6.87 -7.98 0.15
N THR A 46 -7.92 -8.39 0.86
CA THR A 46 -8.15 -8.02 2.26
C THR A 46 -8.63 -9.22 3.04
N ASN A 47 -7.71 -9.89 3.75
CA ASN A 47 -8.00 -11.12 4.50
C ASN A 47 -8.63 -12.23 3.66
N SER A 48 -8.36 -12.26 2.36
CA SER A 48 -9.02 -13.15 1.39
C SER A 48 -8.16 -13.35 0.16
N THR A 49 -8.21 -14.54 -0.42
CA THR A 49 -7.63 -14.83 -1.75
C THR A 49 -8.54 -14.38 -2.90
N GLU A 50 -9.73 -13.86 -2.61
CA GLU A 50 -10.62 -13.24 -3.58
C GLU A 50 -10.36 -11.74 -3.63
N GLY A 51 -9.77 -11.26 -4.72
CA GLY A 51 -9.43 -9.85 -4.92
C GLY A 51 -10.63 -9.01 -5.37
N ALA A 52 -10.66 -7.75 -4.95
CA ALA A 52 -11.63 -6.75 -5.41
C ALA A 52 -10.96 -5.75 -6.36
N LYS A 53 -11.71 -5.23 -7.34
CA LYS A 53 -11.21 -4.18 -8.25
C LYS A 53 -10.81 -2.95 -7.43
N TYR A 54 -9.59 -2.44 -7.68
CA TYR A 54 -9.08 -1.31 -6.94
C TYR A 54 -8.30 -0.33 -7.81
N GLY A 55 -7.14 -0.76 -8.33
CA GLY A 55 -6.20 0.13 -9.00
C GLY A 55 -5.85 -0.34 -10.41
N PRO A 56 -5.03 0.45 -11.14
CA PRO A 56 -4.41 -0.01 -12.37
C PRO A 56 -3.40 -1.15 -12.09
N LEU A 57 -2.91 -1.81 -13.13
CA LEU A 57 -1.72 -2.65 -13.02
C LEU A 57 -0.49 -1.79 -12.70
N TYR A 58 0.58 -2.39 -12.18
CA TYR A 58 1.89 -1.75 -12.10
C TYR A 58 3.00 -2.71 -12.54
N THR A 59 4.10 -2.17 -13.05
CA THR A 59 5.21 -2.96 -13.59
C THR A 59 6.55 -2.25 -13.38
N THR A 60 7.61 -2.79 -14.00
CA THR A 60 8.95 -2.23 -14.02
C THR A 60 8.94 -0.73 -14.31
N GLY A 61 9.57 0.04 -13.42
CA GLY A 61 9.68 1.50 -13.52
C GLY A 61 8.58 2.28 -12.78
N ASP A 62 7.49 1.62 -12.38
CA ASP A 62 6.48 2.25 -11.55
C ASP A 62 6.95 2.39 -10.09
N THR A 63 6.59 3.49 -9.45
CA THR A 63 6.71 3.69 -8.01
C THR A 63 5.34 3.52 -7.37
N VAL A 64 5.22 2.57 -6.44
CA VAL A 64 3.95 2.28 -5.74
C VAL A 64 4.13 2.53 -4.25
N GLY A 65 3.23 3.31 -3.66
CA GLY A 65 3.25 3.66 -2.24
C GLY A 65 2.05 3.08 -1.49
N CYS A 66 2.19 2.87 -0.18
CA CYS A 66 1.13 2.46 0.74
C CYS A 66 1.10 3.45 1.91
N GLY A 67 -0.06 4.06 2.15
CA GLY A 67 -0.26 5.06 3.19
C GLY A 67 -1.32 4.63 4.20
N ILE A 68 -1.11 5.00 5.47
CA ILE A 68 -2.07 4.79 6.56
C ILE A 68 -2.50 6.15 7.09
N ASN A 69 -3.80 6.44 7.03
CA ASN A 69 -4.39 7.58 7.70
C ASN A 69 -4.95 7.13 9.05
N PHE A 70 -4.21 7.39 10.13
CA PHE A 70 -4.63 7.05 11.49
C PHE A 70 -5.76 7.94 12.04
N PHE A 71 -6.04 9.09 11.42
CA PHE A 71 -7.16 9.94 11.84
C PHE A 71 -8.49 9.37 11.33
N GLU A 72 -8.52 8.90 10.09
CA GLU A 72 -9.72 8.33 9.45
C GLU A 72 -9.77 6.79 9.52
N ASN A 73 -8.74 6.17 10.09
CA ASN A 73 -8.53 4.72 10.10
C ASN A 73 -8.67 4.13 8.69
N SER A 74 -8.01 4.74 7.71
CA SER A 74 -8.04 4.28 6.33
C SER A 74 -6.64 3.93 5.82
N ILE A 75 -6.61 3.05 4.83
CA ILE A 75 -5.40 2.66 4.12
C ILE A 75 -5.63 2.98 2.65
N PHE A 76 -4.63 3.54 1.99
CA PHE A 76 -4.66 3.88 0.57
C PHE A 76 -3.34 3.51 -0.09
N PHE A 77 -3.37 3.36 -1.41
CA PHE A 77 -2.17 3.18 -2.22
C PHE A 77 -1.99 4.34 -3.19
N THR A 78 -0.78 4.45 -3.72
CA THR A 78 -0.42 5.46 -4.70
C THR A 78 0.36 4.81 -5.83
N LYS A 79 0.25 5.36 -7.04
CA LYS A 79 1.06 4.96 -8.19
C LYS A 79 1.64 6.20 -8.85
N ASN A 80 2.96 6.26 -8.99
CA ASN A 80 3.70 7.36 -9.62
C ASN A 80 3.26 8.74 -9.09
N GLY A 81 3.18 8.85 -7.76
CA GLY A 81 2.78 10.08 -7.07
C GLY A 81 1.27 10.38 -7.11
N MET A 82 0.44 9.54 -7.70
CA MET A 82 -1.02 9.70 -7.74
C MET A 82 -1.71 8.83 -6.69
N ASN A 83 -2.63 9.41 -5.91
CA ASN A 83 -3.45 8.67 -4.95
C ASN A 83 -4.53 7.86 -5.67
N LEU A 84 -4.67 6.57 -5.34
CA LEU A 84 -5.61 5.64 -5.96
C LEU A 84 -6.95 5.53 -5.20
N GLY A 85 -7.13 6.31 -4.14
CA GLY A 85 -8.29 6.26 -3.26
C GLY A 85 -8.11 5.28 -2.09
N ASN A 86 -9.04 5.35 -1.14
CA ASN A 86 -9.05 4.47 0.02
C ASN A 86 -9.23 3.02 -0.44
N ALA A 87 -8.26 2.17 -0.11
CA ALA A 87 -8.36 0.74 -0.27
C ALA A 87 -9.25 0.13 0.83
N VAL A 88 -9.09 0.62 2.05
CA VAL A 88 -9.92 0.20 3.19
C VAL A 88 -10.28 1.42 4.03
N GLU A 89 -11.53 1.47 4.48
CA GLU A 89 -12.05 2.51 5.37
C GLU A 89 -12.48 1.90 6.71
N ASN A 90 -12.45 2.71 7.77
CA ASN A 90 -12.80 2.28 9.13
C ASN A 90 -12.08 1.00 9.56
N TYR A 91 -10.84 0.85 9.11
CA TYR A 91 -10.03 -0.32 9.37
C TYR A 91 -9.70 -0.39 10.86
N THR A 92 -10.18 -1.44 11.52
CA THR A 92 -9.79 -1.70 12.90
C THR A 92 -8.42 -2.35 12.91
N LEU A 93 -7.43 -1.62 13.41
CA LEU A 93 -6.09 -2.16 13.63
C LEU A 93 -6.14 -3.17 14.79
N PHE A 94 -6.10 -4.46 14.48
CA PHE A 94 -5.89 -5.51 15.48
C PHE A 94 -4.39 -5.70 15.73
N GLY A 95 -3.78 -4.69 16.35
CA GLY A 95 -2.36 -4.66 16.68
C GLY A 95 -1.45 -4.03 15.60
N PRO A 96 -0.13 -4.17 15.75
CA PRO A 96 0.84 -3.57 14.84
C PRO A 96 0.75 -4.17 13.43
N LEU A 97 0.80 -3.30 12.42
CA LEU A 97 0.97 -3.67 11.02
C LEU A 97 2.42 -3.40 10.59
N TYR A 98 2.92 -4.28 9.73
CA TYR A 98 4.27 -4.21 9.18
C TYR A 98 4.18 -4.06 7.66
N PRO A 99 5.00 -3.19 7.04
CA PRO A 99 5.16 -3.16 5.59
C PRO A 99 5.53 -4.56 5.09
N THR A 100 4.78 -5.06 4.11
CA THR A 100 4.92 -6.43 3.61
C THR A 100 4.94 -6.42 2.08
N MET A 101 5.85 -7.21 1.51
CA MET A 101 5.99 -7.42 0.08
C MET A 101 5.95 -8.92 -0.20
N GLY A 102 5.22 -9.34 -1.22
CA GLY A 102 5.26 -10.70 -1.77
C GLY A 102 5.73 -10.66 -3.21
N LEU A 103 6.66 -11.55 -3.57
CA LEU A 103 7.21 -11.68 -4.92
C LEU A 103 7.09 -13.16 -5.32
N ILE A 104 6.72 -13.44 -6.56
CA ILE A 104 6.49 -14.81 -7.05
C ILE A 104 7.52 -15.20 -8.11
N SER A 105 7.92 -14.27 -8.98
CA SER A 105 8.73 -14.58 -10.15
C SER A 105 10.23 -14.45 -9.88
N LYS A 106 11.03 -15.24 -10.61
CA LYS A 106 12.45 -15.48 -10.32
C LYS A 106 13.37 -14.26 -10.54
N ASP A 107 12.88 -13.20 -11.17
CA ASP A 107 13.65 -12.02 -11.55
C ASP A 107 13.00 -10.71 -11.10
N GLU A 108 11.97 -10.79 -10.25
CA GLU A 108 11.32 -9.60 -9.66
C GLU A 108 12.27 -8.93 -8.67
N CYS A 109 12.49 -7.63 -8.86
CA CYS A 109 13.36 -6.81 -8.02
C CYS A 109 12.60 -5.56 -7.59
N VAL A 110 12.72 -5.22 -6.31
CA VAL A 110 12.10 -4.01 -5.73
C VAL A 110 13.14 -3.21 -4.96
N GLU A 111 13.06 -1.90 -5.07
CA GLU A 111 13.72 -0.98 -4.16
C GLU A 111 12.69 -0.44 -3.18
N VAL A 112 13.01 -0.43 -1.88
CA VAL A 112 12.12 0.07 -0.84
C VAL A 112 12.65 1.39 -0.28
N ASN A 113 11.76 2.37 -0.16
CA ASN A 113 12.04 3.66 0.48
C ASN A 113 11.16 3.83 1.72
N PHE A 114 11.75 3.68 2.92
CA PHE A 114 11.09 3.94 4.20
C PHE A 114 11.32 5.38 4.71
N GLY A 115 11.57 6.33 3.81
CA GLY A 115 11.86 7.73 4.12
C GLY A 115 13.34 8.13 4.03
N ALA A 116 14.19 7.26 3.47
CA ALA A 116 15.60 7.58 3.22
C ALA A 116 15.79 8.56 2.04
N LYS A 117 14.77 8.65 1.17
CA LYS A 117 14.69 9.58 0.03
C LYS A 117 13.30 10.24 0.06
N PRO A 118 13.09 11.41 -0.59
CA PRO A 118 11.75 11.96 -0.79
C PRO A 118 10.80 10.93 -1.41
N PHE A 119 9.55 10.93 -1.00
CA PHE A 119 8.51 10.09 -1.62
C PHE A 119 8.06 10.70 -2.94
N GLU A 120 7.73 9.84 -3.92
CA GLU A 120 7.08 10.27 -5.17
C GLU A 120 5.69 10.87 -4.92
N TYR A 121 4.97 10.33 -3.93
CA TYR A 121 3.73 10.91 -3.43
C TYR A 121 4.03 12.07 -2.48
N ASP A 122 3.34 13.20 -2.67
CA ASP A 122 3.43 14.36 -1.77
C ASP A 122 2.73 14.07 -0.43
N ILE A 123 3.39 13.26 0.39
CA ILE A 123 2.90 12.82 1.70
C ILE A 123 2.85 13.99 2.70
N GLU A 124 3.72 14.98 2.55
CA GLU A 124 3.76 16.20 3.36
C GLU A 124 2.49 17.02 3.15
N PHE A 125 2.11 17.26 1.88
CA PHE A 125 0.85 17.94 1.56
C PHE A 125 -0.37 17.13 2.02
N HIS A 126 -0.39 15.82 1.79
CA HIS A 126 -1.47 14.96 2.28
C HIS A 126 -1.63 15.05 3.80
N ALA A 127 -0.53 14.94 4.55
CA ALA A 127 -0.55 15.02 6.00
C ALA A 127 -1.11 16.35 6.49
N LYS A 128 -0.70 17.48 5.90
CA LYS A 128 -1.27 18.81 6.20
C LYS A 128 -2.79 18.84 6.04
N MET A 129 -3.31 18.29 4.94
CA MET A 129 -4.76 18.22 4.71
C MET A 129 -5.48 17.38 5.77
N VAL A 130 -4.91 16.22 6.14
CA VAL A 130 -5.46 15.36 7.19
C VAL A 130 -5.47 16.06 8.55
N PHE A 131 -4.39 16.75 8.91
CA PHE A 131 -4.31 17.45 10.20
C PHE A 131 -5.20 18.69 10.26
N GLN A 132 -5.32 19.46 9.18
CA GLN A 132 -6.30 20.54 9.09
C GLN A 132 -7.73 20.02 9.29
N LYS A 133 -8.06 18.86 8.70
CA LYS A 133 -9.35 18.21 8.94
C LYS A 133 -9.50 17.80 10.41
N ALA A 134 -8.48 17.19 11.01
CA ALA A 134 -8.51 16.81 12.42
C ALA A 134 -8.73 18.02 13.36
N LEU A 135 -8.08 19.15 13.09
CA LEU A 135 -8.27 20.42 13.79
C LEU A 135 -9.72 20.92 13.69
N MET A 136 -10.34 20.83 12.50
CA MET A 136 -11.77 21.18 12.32
C MET A 136 -12.71 20.32 13.20
N PHE A 137 -12.29 19.10 13.57
CA PHE A 137 -13.00 18.22 14.50
C PHE A 137 -12.53 18.35 15.96
N GLY A 138 -11.79 19.41 16.29
CA GLY A 138 -11.33 19.71 17.66
C GLY A 138 -10.29 18.73 18.19
N LYS A 139 -9.57 18.01 17.31
CA LYS A 139 -8.48 17.14 17.72
C LYS A 139 -7.20 17.94 17.93
N LYS A 140 -6.37 17.48 18.86
CA LYS A 140 -5.00 17.99 19.01
C LYS A 140 -4.12 17.36 17.93
N VAL A 141 -3.39 18.18 17.20
CA VAL A 141 -2.34 17.77 16.27
C VAL A 141 -0.98 18.23 16.81
N LYS A 142 0.12 17.73 16.23
CA LYS A 142 1.45 18.19 16.64
C LYS A 142 1.67 19.65 16.21
N PRO A 143 2.48 20.45 16.94
CA PRO A 143 2.63 21.88 16.69
C PRO A 143 3.10 22.24 15.27
N GLU A 144 3.87 21.39 14.60
CA GLU A 144 4.31 21.61 13.22
C GLU A 144 3.17 21.52 12.18
N TYR A 145 1.97 21.12 12.62
CA TYR A 145 0.75 21.03 11.80
C TYR A 145 -0.43 21.86 12.36
N ASP A 146 -0.18 22.70 13.37
CA ASP A 146 -1.12 23.74 13.86
C ASP A 146 -1.00 25.00 12.98
#